data_AF-A0A9E7JJY6-F1
#
_entry.id   AF-A0A9E7JJY6-F1
#
_cell.length_a   1.000
_cell.length_b   1.000
_cell.length_c   1.000
_cell.angle_alpha   90.00
_cell.angle_beta   90.00
_cell.angle_gamma   90.00
#
_symmetry.space_group_name_H-M   'P 1'
#
loop_
_entity.id
_entity.type
_entity.pdbx_description
1 polymer ?
#
loop_
_entity_poly.entity_id
_entity_poly.type
_entity_poly.pdbx_seq_one_letter_code
_entity_poly.pdbx_strand_id
1 'polypeptide(L)'
;MMPKVTLLSEEQRNRSYVVALKVKAPRIGSFAPLHAPIDLVTMLDISQGMTREKLRIMKHATWLVVSSLDSGDRLSIVAFSIVIVSRTKF
;
A
#
# COMPACT_ATOMS: atom_id res chain seq x y z
N MET A 1 15.49 16.98 -2.51
CA MET A 1 16.01 16.98 -1.12
C MET A 1 16.94 15.80 -0.97
N MET A 2 18.19 15.99 -0.53
CA MET A 2 19.07 14.86 -0.22
C MET A 2 18.72 14.27 1.15
N PRO A 3 18.73 12.94 1.32
CA PRO A 3 18.54 12.33 2.62
C PRO A 3 19.68 12.73 3.55
N LYS A 4 19.35 13.19 4.76
CA LYS A 4 20.34 13.51 5.79
C LYS A 4 20.79 12.21 6.46
N VAL A 5 22.07 11.91 6.32
CA VAL A 5 22.71 10.69 6.79
C VAL A 5 23.58 11.04 8.00
N THR A 6 23.48 10.32 9.10
CA THR A 6 24.35 10.51 10.28
C THR A 6 25.00 9.19 10.67
N LEU A 7 26.32 9.17 10.81
CA LEU A 7 27.10 8.01 11.26
C LEU A 7 27.05 7.92 12.78
N LEU A 8 26.76 6.72 13.30
CA LEU A 8 26.55 6.53 14.74
C LEU A 8 27.72 5.82 15.46
N SER A 9 28.59 5.07 14.76
CA SER A 9 29.81 4.48 15.33
C SER A 9 30.73 3.85 14.26
N GLU A 10 32.03 3.75 14.54
CA GLU A 10 33.06 3.06 13.73
C GLU A 10 33.95 2.23 14.67
N GLU A 11 34.05 0.90 14.48
CA GLU A 11 34.92 0.03 15.27
C GLU A 11 36.09 -0.52 14.42
N GLN A 12 37.33 -0.23 14.85
CA GLN A 12 38.56 -0.28 14.04
C GLN A 12 39.05 -1.70 13.66
N ARG A 13 38.43 -2.79 14.14
CA ARG A 13 38.96 -4.16 13.93
C ARG A 13 38.09 -5.04 13.03
N ASN A 14 36.84 -4.65 12.77
CA ASN A 14 35.93 -5.25 11.79
C ASN A 14 34.88 -4.18 11.44
N ARG A 15 35.04 -3.50 10.30
CA ARG A 15 34.37 -2.21 10.02
C ARG A 15 32.87 -2.37 9.75
N SER A 16 32.07 -2.36 10.80
CA SER A 16 30.62 -2.22 10.72
C SER A 16 30.24 -0.76 10.98
N TYR A 17 29.56 -0.14 10.03
CA TYR A 17 29.09 1.25 10.15
C TYR A 17 27.58 1.26 10.35
N VAL A 18 27.13 1.93 11.41
CA VAL A 18 25.70 2.16 11.63
C VAL A 18 25.32 3.50 11.03
N VAL A 19 24.48 3.45 9.99
CA VAL A 19 23.99 4.62 9.26
C VAL A 19 22.53 4.86 9.59
N ALA A 20 22.20 6.04 10.13
CA ALA A 20 20.82 6.45 10.33
C ALA A 20 20.38 7.44 9.24
N LEU A 21 19.28 7.12 8.56
CA LEU A 21 18.64 7.95 7.54
C LEU A 21 17.31 8.48 8.09
N LYS A 22 17.18 9.82 8.16
CA LYS A 22 15.92 10.46 8.55
C LYS A 22 15.25 11.07 7.33
N VAL A 23 14.07 10.56 6.98
CA VAL A 23 13.21 11.11 5.92
C VAL A 23 12.01 11.80 6.57
N LYS A 24 11.72 13.02 6.12
CA LYS A 24 10.55 13.80 6.55
C LYS A 24 9.81 14.29 5.31
N ALA A 25 8.51 14.03 5.25
CA ALA A 25 7.68 14.55 4.18
C ALA A 25 7.64 16.09 4.23
N PRO A 26 7.73 16.79 3.07
CA PRO A 26 7.50 18.23 3.00
C PRO A 26 6.11 18.60 3.56
N ARG A 27 6.00 19.79 4.16
CA ARG A 27 4.70 20.33 4.54
C ARG A 27 3.92 20.63 3.26
N ILE A 28 2.68 20.16 3.17
CA ILE A 28 1.79 20.42 2.04
C ILE A 28 1.55 21.93 1.98
N GLY A 29 2.07 22.59 0.93
CA GLY A 29 1.83 24.01 0.63
C GLY A 29 0.58 24.17 -0.22
N SER A 30 -0.25 25.16 0.09
CA SER A 30 -1.67 25.21 -0.31
C SER A 30 -2.00 25.50 -1.78
N PHE A 31 -1.06 25.41 -2.74
CA PHE A 31 -1.32 25.85 -4.13
C PHE A 31 -0.67 25.01 -5.25
N ALA A 32 0.00 23.89 -4.95
CA ALA A 32 0.42 22.92 -5.97
C ALA A 32 -0.59 21.74 -5.97
N PRO A 33 -0.72 20.96 -7.07
CA PRO A 33 -1.49 19.72 -7.05
C PRO A 33 -1.03 18.90 -5.83
N LEU A 34 -1.97 18.52 -4.98
CA LEU A 34 -1.71 17.93 -3.65
C LEU A 34 -0.90 16.63 -3.72
N HIS A 35 -0.79 16.03 -4.90
CA HIS A 35 0.00 14.84 -5.20
C HIS A 35 0.26 14.73 -6.72
N ALA A 36 1.22 13.89 -7.10
CA ALA A 36 1.38 13.44 -8.47
C ALA A 36 0.37 12.31 -8.76
N PRO A 37 -0.18 12.20 -9.98
CA PRO A 37 -1.11 11.13 -10.35
C PRO A 37 -0.60 9.74 -9.97
N ILE A 38 -1.48 8.90 -9.43
CA ILE A 38 -1.15 7.53 -9.02
C ILE A 38 -1.81 6.46 -9.89
N ASP A 39 -1.12 5.31 -9.99
CA ASP A 39 -1.63 4.08 -10.60
C ASP A 39 -1.95 3.08 -9.48
N LEU A 40 -3.22 2.95 -9.11
CA LEU A 40 -3.66 2.03 -8.08
C LEU A 40 -4.19 0.73 -8.69
N VAL A 41 -3.67 -0.41 -8.23
CA VAL A 41 -4.21 -1.74 -8.54
C VAL A 41 -4.74 -2.37 -7.26
N THR A 42 -6.05 -2.59 -7.19
CA THR A 42 -6.72 -3.21 -6.05
C THR A 42 -7.05 -4.66 -6.38
N MET A 43 -6.57 -5.61 -5.56
CA MET A 43 -6.94 -7.03 -5.67
C MET A 43 -8.11 -7.35 -4.74
N LEU A 44 -9.16 -7.97 -5.27
CA LEU A 44 -10.42 -8.24 -4.57
C LEU A 44 -10.65 -9.74 -4.43
N ASP A 45 -10.64 -10.26 -3.20
CA ASP A 45 -11.00 -11.67 -2.94
C ASP A 45 -12.52 -11.85 -3.10
N ILE A 46 -12.91 -12.78 -3.96
CA ILE A 46 -14.30 -13.23 -4.17
C ILE A 46 -14.41 -14.75 -4.00
N SER A 47 -13.52 -15.36 -3.23
CA SER A 47 -13.52 -16.78 -2.88
C SER A 47 -14.68 -17.16 -1.96
N GLN A 48 -14.88 -18.47 -1.76
CA GLN A 48 -15.99 -19.00 -0.93
C GLN A 48 -15.98 -18.49 0.52
N GLY A 49 -14.83 -18.04 1.05
CA GLY A 49 -14.73 -17.46 2.39
C GLY A 49 -15.29 -16.03 2.51
N MET A 50 -15.61 -15.40 1.39
CA MET A 50 -16.16 -14.05 1.30
C MET A 50 -17.69 -14.11 1.32
N THR A 51 -18.24 -14.07 2.53
CA THR A 51 -19.69 -14.04 2.76
C THR A 51 -20.33 -12.80 2.13
N ARG A 52 -21.64 -12.84 1.88
CA ARG A 52 -22.40 -11.70 1.33
C ARG A 52 -22.19 -10.40 2.12
N GLU A 53 -22.11 -10.49 3.45
CA GLU A 53 -21.86 -9.32 4.30
C GLU A 53 -20.45 -8.76 4.10
N LYS A 54 -19.43 -9.63 4.03
CA LYS A 54 -18.05 -9.21 3.71
C LYS A 54 -17.98 -8.54 2.34
N LEU A 55 -18.65 -9.11 1.34
CA LEU A 55 -18.71 -8.53 -0.01
C LEU A 55 -19.40 -7.16 -0.02
N ARG A 56 -20.46 -6.97 0.79
CA ARG A 56 -21.15 -5.69 0.92
C ARG A 56 -20.24 -4.63 1.55
N ILE A 57 -19.56 -4.96 2.64
CA ILE A 57 -18.57 -4.07 3.27
C ILE A 57 -17.47 -3.71 2.28
N MET A 58 -16.96 -4.70 1.55
CA MET A 58 -15.89 -4.51 0.58
C MET A 58 -16.32 -3.64 -0.61
N LYS A 59 -17.56 -3.76 -1.08
CA LYS A 59 -18.13 -2.84 -2.08
C LYS A 59 -18.09 -1.39 -1.58
N HIS A 60 -18.48 -1.15 -0.32
CA HIS A 60 -18.40 0.18 0.27
C HIS A 60 -16.95 0.65 0.43
N ALA A 61 -16.04 -0.22 0.85
CA ALA A 61 -14.62 0.11 0.96
C ALA A 61 -14.03 0.51 -0.40
N THR A 62 -14.31 -0.27 -1.45
CA THR A 62 -13.90 0.06 -2.83
C THR A 62 -14.52 1.38 -3.29
N TRP A 63 -15.77 1.65 -2.95
CA TRP A 63 -16.41 2.93 -3.26
C TRP A 63 -15.70 4.12 -2.59
N LEU A 64 -15.28 3.96 -1.33
CA LEU A 64 -14.49 4.99 -0.62
C LEU A 64 -13.14 5.24 -1.30
N VAL A 65 -12.47 4.18 -1.78
CA VAL A 65 -11.24 4.31 -2.57
C VAL A 65 -11.49 5.13 -3.82
N VAL A 66 -12.49 4.76 -4.62
CA VAL A 66 -12.87 5.50 -5.84
C VAL A 66 -13.18 6.97 -5.53
N SER A 67 -13.89 7.23 -4.43
CA SER A 67 -14.25 8.59 -4.01
C SER A 67 -13.06 9.44 -3.54
N SER A 68 -11.91 8.80 -3.29
CA SER A 68 -10.68 9.45 -2.80
C SER A 68 -9.67 9.72 -3.92
N LEU A 69 -9.96 9.27 -5.15
CA LEU A 69 -9.09 9.47 -6.31
C LEU A 69 -9.39 10.81 -6.98
N ASP A 70 -8.34 11.48 -7.46
CA ASP A 70 -8.45 12.68 -8.27
C ASP A 70 -8.54 12.34 -9.77
N SER A 71 -8.89 13.32 -10.60
CA SER A 71 -9.11 13.12 -12.04
C SER A 71 -7.88 12.64 -12.82
N GLY A 72 -6.68 12.79 -12.26
CA GLY A 72 -5.44 12.30 -12.85
C GLY A 72 -5.13 10.84 -12.54
N ASP A 73 -5.77 10.28 -11.51
CA ASP A 73 -5.47 8.95 -11.01
C ASP A 73 -6.07 7.85 -11.88
N ARG A 74 -5.42 6.69 -11.88
CA ARG A 74 -5.87 5.50 -12.59
C ARG A 74 -6.10 4.38 -11.59
N LEU A 75 -7.25 3.71 -11.73
CA LEU A 75 -7.63 2.59 -10.89
C LEU A 75 -7.85 1.34 -11.76
N SER A 76 -7.23 0.23 -11.36
CA SER A 76 -7.56 -1.10 -11.84
C SER A 76 -8.02 -1.97 -10.68
N ILE A 77 -9.09 -2.74 -10.89
CA ILE A 77 -9.61 -3.69 -9.89
C ILE A 77 -9.52 -5.09 -10.46
N VAL A 78 -8.77 -5.95 -9.78
CA VAL A 78 -8.55 -7.34 -10.16
C VAL A 78 -9.27 -8.24 -9.16
N ALA A 79 -10.37 -8.85 -9.58
CA ALA A 79 -11.06 -9.86 -8.77
C ALA A 79 -10.36 -11.21 -8.90
N PHE A 80 -10.16 -11.89 -7.77
CA PHE A 80 -9.60 -13.24 -7.73
C PHE A 80 -10.46 -14.16 -6.86
N SER A 81 -10.50 -15.43 -7.25
CA SER A 81 -11.19 -16.47 -6.49
C SER A 81 -10.33 -17.72 -6.48
N ILE A 82 -10.10 -18.28 -5.30
CA ILE A 82 -9.45 -19.58 -5.15
C ILE A 82 -10.48 -20.60 -4.66
N VAL A 83 -10.56 -21.74 -5.34
CA VAL A 83 -11.37 -22.87 -4.89
C VAL A 83 -10.49 -23.73 -3.99
N ILE A 84 -10.75 -23.67 -2.68
CA ILE A 84 -10.08 -24.55 -1.72
C ILE A 84 -10.87 -25.86 -1.66
N VAL A 85 -10.30 -26.93 -2.23
CA VAL A 85 -10.86 -28.29 -2.09
C VAL A 85 -10.33 -28.89 -0.78
N SER A 86 -11.19 -28.96 0.23
CA SER A 86 -10.89 -29.75 1.43
C SER A 86 -10.96 -31.24 1.06
N ARG A 87 -9.80 -31.91 1.04
CA ARG A 87 -9.77 -33.38 0.99
C ARG A 87 -10.28 -33.91 2.33
N THR A 88 -11.54 -34.32 2.37
CA THR A 88 -12.06 -35.21 3.42
C THR A 88 -11.36 -36.55 3.31
N LYS A 89 -10.69 -36.97 4.38
CA LYS A 89 -10.12 -38.31 4.51
C LYS A 89 -11.27 -39.33 4.53
N PHE A 90 -11.16 -40.35 3.69
CA PHE A 90 -11.87 -41.63 3.87
C PHE A 90 -11.22 -42.41 5.01
#